data_AF-A0A7C2JJ58-F1
#
_entry.id   AF-A0A7C2JJ58-F1
#
_cell.length_a   1.000
_cell.length_b   1.000
_cell.length_c   1.000
_cell.angle_alpha   90.00
_cell.angle_beta   90.00
_cell.angle_gamma   90.00
#
_symmetry.space_group_name_H-M   'P 1'
#
loop_
_entity.id
_entity.type
_entity.pdbx_description
1 polymer ?
#
loop_
_entity_poly.entity_id
_entity_poly.type
_entity_poly.pdbx_seq_one_letter_code
_entity_poly.pdbx_strand_id
1 'polypeptide(L)'
;MAITPADDYLIHQTPYTIDRVFTSDRNFYDRYFFNGYSPDASVYFGVAMGQYPNLGVTDAAFSIVVDGRQRVVRASRRLGPDRMAATVGPIAVDVLRPLHDLRVTVASNPYGIEADLVFHARSLPVEEPHFFRMAGNV
;
A
#
# COMPACT_ATOMS: atom_id res chain seq x y z
N MET A 1 1.75 20.52 -9.39
CA MET A 1 0.51 20.39 -8.58
C MET A 1 0.91 20.48 -7.11
N ALA A 2 -0.03 20.46 -6.17
CA ALA A 2 0.30 20.41 -4.74
C ALA A 2 -0.08 19.05 -4.18
N ILE A 3 0.84 18.40 -3.46
CA ILE A 3 0.57 17.20 -2.67
C ILE A 3 -0.24 17.61 -1.44
N THR A 4 -1.27 16.85 -1.13
CA THR A 4 -2.28 17.12 -0.11
C THR A 4 -2.43 15.95 0.85
N PRO A 5 -3.05 16.13 2.03
CA PRO A 5 -3.36 15.04 2.94
C PRO A 5 -4.13 13.86 2.33
N ALA A 6 -4.89 14.07 1.25
CA ALA A 6 -5.66 13.01 0.61
C ALA A 6 -4.80 12.02 -0.20
N ASP A 7 -3.60 12.42 -0.62
CA ASP A 7 -2.69 11.61 -1.45
C ASP A 7 -2.03 10.46 -0.65
N ASP A 8 -2.16 10.48 0.67
CA ASP A 8 -1.77 9.39 1.57
C ASP A 8 -2.83 8.28 1.65
N TYR A 9 -3.97 8.42 0.97
CA TYR A 9 -5.04 7.43 0.96
C TYR A 9 -5.19 6.80 -0.42
N LEU A 10 -5.62 5.53 -0.46
CA LEU A 10 -5.80 4.77 -1.71
C LEU A 10 -7.07 5.14 -2.48
N ILE A 11 -7.35 6.44 -2.61
CA ILE A 11 -8.56 7.00 -3.20
C ILE A 11 -8.29 7.96 -4.36
N HIS A 12 -7.13 7.92 -5.01
CA HIS A 12 -6.83 8.80 -6.14
C HIS A 12 -7.93 8.73 -7.22
N GLN A 13 -8.42 9.90 -7.65
CA GLN A 13 -9.82 10.02 -8.06
C GLN A 13 -10.12 10.78 -9.35
N THR A 14 -11.39 10.70 -9.70
CA THR A 14 -12.10 11.32 -10.83
C THR A 14 -13.33 12.07 -10.34
N PRO A 15 -14.12 12.71 -11.22
CA PRO A 15 -15.41 13.28 -10.84
C PRO A 15 -16.53 12.27 -10.50
N TYR A 16 -16.30 10.95 -10.66
CA TYR A 16 -17.29 9.91 -10.33
C TYR A 16 -17.28 9.54 -8.84
N THR A 17 -18.16 8.62 -8.44
CA THR A 17 -18.18 8.03 -7.10
C THR A 17 -16.86 7.31 -6.78
N ILE A 18 -16.51 7.21 -5.49
CA ILE A 18 -15.17 6.77 -5.06
C ILE A 18 -14.79 5.36 -5.58
N ASP A 19 -15.77 4.50 -5.77
CA ASP A 19 -15.62 3.14 -6.30
C ASP A 19 -15.27 3.07 -7.80
N ARG A 20 -15.34 4.20 -8.54
CA ARG A 20 -15.07 4.27 -9.98
C ARG A 20 -13.84 5.11 -10.30
N VAL A 21 -13.00 4.62 -11.20
CA VAL A 21 -11.76 5.29 -11.67
C VAL A 21 -11.88 5.75 -13.12
N PHE A 22 -10.94 6.56 -13.61
CA PHE A 22 -11.12 7.29 -14.88
C PHE A 22 -11.02 6.41 -16.12
N THR A 23 -10.43 5.23 -15.95
CA THR A 23 -10.15 4.26 -17.00
C THR A 23 -10.82 2.94 -16.68
N SER A 24 -11.24 2.20 -17.70
CA SER A 24 -11.65 0.80 -17.56
C SER A 24 -10.47 -0.17 -17.64
N ASP A 25 -9.23 0.33 -17.76
CA ASP A 25 -8.04 -0.52 -17.78
C ASP A 25 -7.96 -1.32 -16.48
N ARG A 26 -7.98 -2.66 -16.61
CA ARG A 26 -7.89 -3.59 -15.49
C ARG A 26 -6.61 -3.42 -14.66
N ASN A 27 -5.58 -2.80 -15.23
CA ASN A 27 -4.29 -2.57 -14.59
C ASN A 27 -4.24 -1.26 -13.79
N PHE A 28 -5.32 -0.49 -13.70
CA PHE A 28 -5.36 0.64 -12.78
C PHE A 28 -5.26 0.15 -11.33
N TYR A 29 -4.35 0.73 -10.56
CA TYR A 29 -4.22 0.48 -9.13
C TYR A 29 -3.75 1.74 -8.39
N ASP A 30 -4.08 1.76 -7.11
CA ASP A 30 -3.55 2.70 -6.13
C ASP A 30 -2.83 1.89 -5.05
N ARG A 31 -1.66 2.32 -4.58
CA ARG A 31 -0.77 1.43 -3.82
C ARG A 31 0.10 2.13 -2.78
N TYR A 32 0.22 1.46 -1.64
CA TYR A 32 1.31 1.67 -0.70
C TYR A 32 2.52 0.76 -0.97
N PHE A 33 3.70 1.31 -0.74
CA PHE A 33 4.93 0.54 -0.61
C PHE A 33 5.75 1.09 0.55
N PHE A 34 6.11 0.21 1.49
CA PHE A 34 7.00 0.53 2.60
C PHE A 34 8.12 -0.49 2.66
N ASN A 35 9.29 -0.09 3.13
CA ASN A 35 10.36 -1.03 3.44
C ASN A 35 11.25 -0.48 4.55
N GLY A 36 12.06 -1.35 5.12
CA GLY A 36 13.07 -0.99 6.11
C GLY A 36 14.07 -2.10 6.28
N TYR A 37 15.20 -1.77 6.89
CA TYR A 37 16.28 -2.71 7.19
C TYR A 37 17.03 -2.26 8.44
N SER A 38 17.63 -3.22 9.15
CA SER A 38 18.50 -2.93 10.27
C SER A 38 19.85 -2.35 9.78
N PRO A 39 20.55 -1.50 10.56
CA PRO A 39 21.81 -0.90 10.14
C PRO A 39 22.91 -1.89 9.76
N ASP A 40 22.89 -3.08 10.35
CA ASP A 40 23.79 -4.20 10.08
C ASP A 40 23.30 -5.13 8.95
N ALA A 41 22.17 -4.78 8.31
CA ALA A 41 21.49 -5.55 7.26
C ALA A 41 21.10 -7.00 7.64
N SER A 42 21.05 -7.33 8.93
CA SER A 42 20.60 -8.64 9.40
C SER A 42 19.10 -8.88 9.21
N VAL A 43 18.31 -7.80 9.14
CA VAL A 43 16.87 -7.83 8.90
C VAL A 43 16.50 -6.88 7.77
N TYR A 44 15.63 -7.34 6.88
CA TYR A 44 14.93 -6.52 5.90
C TYR A 44 13.44 -6.83 5.94
N PHE A 45 12.58 -5.83 5.75
CA PHE A 45 11.17 -6.05 5.51
C PHE A 45 10.65 -5.16 4.39
N GLY A 46 9.56 -5.61 3.78
CA GLY A 46 8.82 -4.88 2.75
C GLY A 46 7.33 -5.11 2.89
N VAL A 47 6.55 -4.07 2.62
CA VAL A 47 5.10 -4.06 2.70
C VAL A 47 4.56 -3.51 1.39
N ALA A 48 3.59 -4.21 0.81
CA ALA A 48 2.85 -3.72 -0.34
C ALA A 48 1.36 -3.89 -0.07
N MET A 49 0.58 -2.88 -0.41
CA MET A 49 -0.88 -2.96 -0.40
C MET A 49 -1.43 -2.21 -1.61
N GLY A 50 -2.26 -2.86 -2.40
CA GLY A 50 -2.84 -2.29 -3.61
C GLY A 50 -4.35 -2.44 -3.64
N GLN A 51 -5.05 -1.37 -4.00
CA GLN A 51 -6.45 -1.42 -4.39
C GLN A 51 -6.57 -1.44 -5.91
N TYR A 52 -7.37 -2.37 -6.42
CA TYR A 52 -7.61 -2.59 -7.85
C TYR A 52 -9.11 -2.44 -8.17
N PRO A 53 -9.63 -1.21 -8.29
CA PRO A 53 -11.07 -0.95 -8.51
C PRO A 53 -11.68 -1.72 -9.68
N ASN A 54 -11.01 -1.75 -10.83
CA ASN A 54 -11.51 -2.43 -12.02
C ASN A 54 -11.48 -3.97 -11.90
N LEU A 55 -10.71 -4.52 -10.94
CA LEU A 55 -10.70 -5.95 -10.61
C LEU A 55 -11.56 -6.27 -9.38
N GLY A 56 -12.01 -5.27 -8.63
CA GLY A 56 -12.80 -5.44 -7.41
C GLY A 56 -12.04 -6.07 -6.24
N VAL A 57 -10.70 -5.94 -6.18
CA VAL A 57 -9.85 -6.59 -5.16
C VAL A 57 -8.93 -5.59 -4.46
N THR A 58 -8.60 -5.89 -3.21
CA THR A 58 -7.49 -5.29 -2.47
C THR A 58 -6.56 -6.40 -2.01
N ASP A 59 -5.28 -6.28 -2.35
CA ASP A 59 -4.24 -7.24 -1.98
C ASP A 59 -3.21 -6.57 -1.07
N ALA A 60 -2.67 -7.35 -0.14
CA ALA A 60 -1.58 -6.92 0.72
C ALA A 60 -0.56 -8.04 0.95
N ALA A 61 0.69 -7.65 1.15
CA ALA A 61 1.77 -8.54 1.54
C ALA A 61 2.71 -7.87 2.53
N PHE A 62 3.13 -8.63 3.54
CA PHE A 62 4.22 -8.29 4.45
C PHE A 62 5.31 -9.34 4.30
N SER A 63 6.49 -8.93 3.85
CA SER A 63 7.66 -9.78 3.65
C SER A 63 8.74 -9.40 4.64
N ILE A 64 9.35 -10.39 5.29
CA ILE A 64 10.51 -10.20 6.16
C ILE A 64 11.61 -11.18 5.77
N VAL A 65 12.86 -10.70 5.78
CA VAL A 65 14.07 -11.49 5.62
C VAL A 65 14.85 -11.37 6.92
N VAL A 66 15.08 -12.50 7.58
CA VAL A 66 15.86 -12.63 8.82
C VAL A 66 16.54 -13.99 8.82
N ASP A 67 17.76 -14.09 9.35
CA ASP A 67 18.57 -15.31 9.36
C ASP A 67 18.71 -15.96 7.96
N GLY A 68 18.83 -15.13 6.92
CA GLY A 68 18.95 -15.58 5.53
C GLY A 68 17.69 -16.22 4.95
N ARG A 69 16.53 -16.12 5.60
CA ARG A 69 15.26 -16.71 5.14
C ARG A 69 14.19 -15.64 4.97
N GLN A 70 13.54 -15.65 3.79
CA GLN A 70 12.38 -14.82 3.53
C GLN A 70 11.09 -15.53 3.97
N ARG A 71 10.24 -14.83 4.72
CA ARG A 71 8.88 -15.26 5.07
C ARG A 71 7.91 -14.17 4.64
N VAL A 72 6.74 -14.54 4.14
CA VAL A 72 5.76 -13.59 3.61
C VAL A 72 4.36 -13.97 4.09
N VAL A 73 3.65 -13.00 4.68
CA VAL A 73 2.20 -13.05 4.87
C VAL A 73 1.56 -12.36 3.67
N ARG A 74 0.61 -13.03 3.01
CA ARG A 74 -0.19 -12.45 1.93
C ARG A 74 -1.65 -12.51 2.31
N ALA A 75 -2.39 -11.48 1.94
CA ALA A 75 -3.83 -11.42 2.16
C ALA A 75 -4.52 -10.74 0.97
N SER A 76 -5.75 -11.12 0.73
CA SER A 76 -6.59 -10.57 -0.34
C SER A 76 -8.02 -10.43 0.17
N ARG A 77 -8.73 -9.41 -0.28
CA ARG A 77 -10.17 -9.22 -0.02
C ARG A 77 -10.86 -8.58 -1.21
N ARG A 78 -12.18 -8.72 -1.29
CA ARG A 78 -13.00 -7.88 -2.18
C ARG A 78 -12.84 -6.42 -1.76
N LEU A 79 -12.76 -5.52 -2.74
CA LEU A 79 -12.52 -4.08 -2.51
C LEU A 79 -13.60 -3.44 -1.63
N GLY A 80 -14.86 -3.82 -1.83
CA GLY A 80 -15.99 -3.21 -1.10
C GLY A 80 -16.21 -1.73 -1.46
N PRO A 81 -17.21 -1.09 -0.83
CA PRO A 81 -17.57 0.30 -1.13
C PRO A 81 -16.68 1.34 -0.44
N ASP A 82 -16.06 0.98 0.69
CA ASP A 82 -15.17 1.87 1.44
C ASP A 82 -13.71 1.65 1.02
N ARG A 83 -13.21 2.56 0.17
CA ARG A 83 -11.82 2.57 -0.28
C ARG A 83 -10.86 3.22 0.70
N MET A 84 -11.33 3.91 1.73
CA MET A 84 -10.48 4.46 2.78
C MET A 84 -10.00 3.37 3.74
N ALA A 85 -10.74 2.26 3.85
CA ALA A 85 -10.37 1.11 4.66
C ALA A 85 -9.15 0.37 4.09
N ALA A 86 -7.97 0.65 4.62
CA ALA A 86 -6.72 0.01 4.23
C ALA A 86 -6.36 -1.18 5.15
N THR A 87 -7.28 -2.12 5.31
CA THR A 87 -7.07 -3.37 6.08
C THR A 87 -7.37 -4.58 5.21
N VAL A 88 -6.46 -5.56 5.14
CA VAL A 88 -6.58 -6.78 4.34
C VAL A 88 -6.03 -7.96 5.14
N GLY A 89 -6.92 -8.84 5.59
CA GLY A 89 -6.53 -9.92 6.50
C GLY A 89 -5.86 -9.35 7.76
N PRO A 90 -4.68 -9.82 8.17
CA PRO A 90 -3.98 -9.28 9.33
C PRO A 90 -3.22 -7.98 9.05
N ILE A 91 -3.13 -7.50 7.80
CA ILE A 91 -2.29 -6.37 7.42
C ILE A 91 -3.14 -5.10 7.35
N ALA A 92 -2.74 -4.03 8.04
CA ALA A 92 -3.38 -2.72 7.94
C ALA A 92 -2.38 -1.57 7.74
N VAL A 93 -2.84 -0.51 7.08
CA VAL A 93 -2.14 0.78 6.98
C VAL A 93 -3.05 1.86 7.53
N ASP A 94 -2.59 2.57 8.56
CA ASP A 94 -3.30 3.69 9.16
C ASP A 94 -2.54 5.00 8.90
N VAL A 95 -3.22 5.99 8.33
CA VAL A 95 -2.69 7.35 8.20
C VAL A 95 -2.93 8.07 9.53
N LEU A 96 -1.89 8.20 10.36
CA LEU A 96 -1.99 8.82 11.69
C LEU A 96 -1.96 10.34 11.59
N ARG A 97 -1.00 10.86 10.81
CA ARG A 97 -0.86 12.28 10.47
C ARG A 97 -0.50 12.35 8.99
N PRO A 98 -1.42 12.76 8.10
CA PRO A 98 -1.15 12.76 6.67
C PRO A 98 0.15 13.49 6.33
N LEU A 99 0.92 12.93 5.39
CA LEU A 99 2.22 13.36 4.90
C LEU A 99 3.35 13.32 5.95
N HIS A 100 3.08 12.82 7.16
CA HIS A 100 4.02 12.82 8.28
C HIS A 100 4.18 11.46 8.95
N ASP A 101 3.08 10.85 9.41
CA ASP A 101 3.10 9.60 10.16
C ASP A 101 2.10 8.60 9.60
N LEU A 102 2.62 7.44 9.19
CA LEU A 102 1.82 6.30 8.77
C LEU A 102 2.19 5.09 9.60
N ARG A 103 1.21 4.26 9.96
CA ARG A 103 1.41 3.03 10.72
C ARG A 103 1.10 1.83 9.86
N VAL A 104 1.97 0.84 9.86
CA VAL A 104 1.70 -0.49 9.32
C VAL A 104 1.59 -1.47 10.47
N THR A 105 0.51 -2.24 10.49
CA THR A 105 0.35 -3.34 11.45
C THR A 105 0.19 -4.67 10.74
N VAL A 106 0.72 -5.72 11.36
CA VAL A 106 0.42 -7.12 11.06
C VAL A 106 -0.06 -7.75 12.35
N ALA A 107 -1.38 -7.93 12.47
CA ALA A 107 -2.01 -8.54 13.64
C ALA A 107 -1.66 -10.03 13.76
N SER A 108 -1.90 -10.59 14.96
CA SER A 108 -1.69 -12.01 15.22
C SER A 108 -2.40 -12.89 14.19
N ASN A 109 -1.67 -13.88 13.67
CA ASN A 109 -2.11 -14.73 12.58
C ASN A 109 -1.44 -16.11 12.64
N PRO A 110 -1.98 -17.13 11.95
CA PRO A 110 -1.48 -18.50 12.00
C PRO A 110 -0.04 -18.69 11.51
N TYR A 111 0.57 -17.69 10.86
CA TYR A 111 1.93 -17.77 10.31
C TYR A 111 3.01 -17.24 11.27
N GLY A 112 2.61 -16.70 12.43
CA GLY A 112 3.51 -16.25 13.49
C GLY A 112 4.41 -15.08 13.09
N ILE A 113 3.89 -14.16 12.27
CA ILE A 113 4.57 -12.91 11.89
C ILE A 113 3.68 -11.76 12.30
N GLU A 114 4.13 -10.97 13.25
CA GLU A 114 3.42 -9.79 13.76
C GLU A 114 4.33 -8.58 13.64
N ALA A 115 3.74 -7.41 13.43
CA ALA A 115 4.49 -6.16 13.28
C ALA A 115 3.63 -4.96 13.70
N ASP A 116 4.30 -3.96 14.26
CA ASP A 116 3.72 -2.65 14.56
C ASP A 116 4.78 -1.60 14.26
N LEU A 117 4.64 -0.95 13.11
CA LEU A 117 5.66 -0.10 12.53
C LEU A 117 5.08 1.29 12.28
N VAL A 118 5.70 2.32 12.85
CA VAL A 118 5.35 3.72 12.55
C VAL A 118 6.46 4.32 11.68
N PHE A 119 6.05 4.83 10.52
CA PHE A 119 6.90 5.55 9.57
C PHE A 119 6.76 7.04 9.82
N HIS A 120 7.86 7.68 10.19
CA HIS A 120 7.95 9.12 10.34
C HIS A 120 8.64 9.73 9.10
N ALA A 121 8.01 10.73 8.52
CA ALA A 121 8.58 11.49 7.41
C ALA A 121 9.90 12.14 7.83
N ARG A 122 10.92 12.00 6.97
CA ARG A 122 12.24 12.65 7.14
C ARG A 122 12.47 13.80 6.16
N SER A 123 11.58 13.96 5.20
CA SER A 123 11.59 14.99 4.17
C SER A 123 10.17 15.36 3.80
N LEU A 124 10.03 16.43 3.02
CA LEU A 124 8.78 16.71 2.33
C LEU A 124 8.44 15.58 1.34
N PRO A 125 7.14 15.33 1.08
CA PRO A 125 6.73 14.38 0.06
C PRO A 125 7.19 14.85 -1.31
N VAL A 126 7.52 13.90 -2.18
CA VAL A 126 8.04 14.15 -3.53
C VAL A 126 7.14 13.44 -4.53
N GLU A 127 6.59 14.20 -5.47
CA GLU A 127 5.88 13.65 -6.64
C GLU A 127 6.93 13.21 -7.67
N GLU A 128 6.99 11.92 -7.96
CA GLU A 128 7.88 11.42 -9.02
C GLU A 128 7.37 11.83 -10.41
N PRO A 129 8.25 12.10 -11.38
CA PRO A 129 7.83 12.37 -12.75
C PRO A 129 6.95 11.25 -13.30
N HIS A 130 5.82 11.61 -13.90
CA HIS A 130 4.90 10.62 -14.46
C HIS A 130 5.49 9.97 -15.72
N PHE A 131 5.61 8.64 -15.70
CA PHE A 131 5.97 7.85 -16.86
C PHE A 131 4.71 7.22 -17.47
N PHE A 132 4.31 7.71 -18.65
CA PHE A 132 3.22 7.11 -19.42
C PHE A 132 3.80 6.12 -20.43
N ARG A 133 3.65 4.82 -20.17
CA ARG A 133 3.93 3.79 -21.16
C ARG A 133 2.62 3.38 -21.83
N MET A 134 2.40 3.84 -23.05
CA MET A 134 1.35 3.28 -23.90
C MET A 134 1.80 1.91 -24.39
N ALA A 135 1.29 0.84 -23.78
CA ALA A 135 1.28 -0.46 -24.43
C ALA A 135 0.20 -0.39 -25.53
N GLY A 136 0.61 -0.43 -26.80
CA GLY A 136 -0.33 -0.60 -27.90
C GLY A 136 -1.02 -1.94 -27.73
N ASN A 137 -2.26 -1.94 -27.29
CA ASN A 137 -3.12 -3.11 -27.40
C ASN A 137 -3.49 -3.23 -28.87
N VAL A 138 -2.94 -4.22 -29.55
CA VAL A 138 -3.48 -4.70 -30.84
C VAL A 138 -4.65 -5.64 -30.53
#